data_AF-A0A4R4BKJ0-F1
#
_entry.id   AF-A0A4R4BKJ0-F1
#
_cell.length_a   1.000
_cell.length_b   1.000
_cell.length_c   1.000
_cell.angle_alpha   90.00
_cell.angle_beta   90.00
_cell.angle_gamma   90.00
#
_symmetry.space_group_name_H-M   'P 1'
#
loop_
_entity.id
_entity.type
_entity.pdbx_description
1 polymer ?
#
loop_
_entity_poly.entity_id
_entity_poly.type
_entity_poly.pdbx_seq_one_letter_code
_entity_poly.pdbx_strand_id
1 'polypeptide(L)'
;MVFKSGAKVSFTAEQFKTITNGFGSLTKIEYTGAATKVPFHISVSNIDAIFVKEIGEKRITIKEPDHPIEDYYGCEIKQDDKYFMFGQDVVLEGNLTNYLIAQQNVECFRAV
;
A
#
# COMPACT_ATOMS: atom_id res chain seq x y z
N MET A 1 19.97 20.68 -20.24
CA MET A 1 20.12 19.39 -20.96
C MET A 1 19.46 18.31 -20.12
N VAL A 2 18.52 17.52 -20.67
CA VAL A 2 17.82 16.46 -19.92
C VAL A 2 18.31 15.11 -20.39
N PHE A 3 19.08 14.41 -19.56
CA PHE A 3 19.54 13.06 -19.85
C PHE A 3 18.42 12.05 -19.56
N LYS A 4 17.87 11.43 -20.60
CA LYS A 4 16.88 10.36 -20.46
C LYS A 4 17.58 9.02 -20.66
N SER A 5 18.05 8.43 -19.55
CA SER A 5 18.30 6.99 -19.53
C SER A 5 16.94 6.29 -19.37
N GLY A 6 16.63 5.31 -20.23
CA GLY A 6 15.43 4.47 -20.05
C GLY A 6 15.53 3.54 -18.83
N ALA A 7 16.70 3.42 -18.21
CA ALA A 7 16.91 2.62 -17.02
C ALA A 7 16.42 3.34 -15.76
N LYS A 8 15.63 2.63 -14.95
CA LYS A 8 15.15 3.09 -13.65
C LYS A 8 15.95 2.42 -12.54
N VAL A 9 16.26 3.17 -11.48
CA VAL A 9 16.87 2.65 -10.25
C VAL A 9 15.97 2.98 -9.07
N SER A 10 15.86 2.05 -8.12
CA SER A 10 15.12 2.24 -6.87
C SER A 10 16.10 2.18 -5.70
N PHE A 11 15.83 2.98 -4.67
CA PHE A 11 16.68 3.08 -3.47
C PHE A 11 15.85 3.52 -2.27
N THR A 12 16.28 3.14 -1.06
CA THR A 12 15.70 3.65 0.18
C THR A 12 16.30 5.01 0.55
N ALA A 13 15.65 5.74 1.46
CA ALA A 13 16.18 7.01 1.97
C ALA A 13 17.56 6.85 2.65
N GLU A 14 17.80 5.72 3.31
CA GLU A 14 19.11 5.38 3.90
C GLU A 14 20.19 5.13 2.83
N GLN A 15 19.76 4.65 1.66
CA GLN A 15 20.65 4.31 0.55
C GLN A 15 20.99 5.51 -0.34
N PHE A 16 20.37 6.68 -0.18
CA PHE A 16 20.63 7.85 -1.00
C PHE A 16 20.76 9.11 -0.16
N LYS A 17 21.96 9.71 -0.18
CA LYS A 17 22.26 10.93 0.58
C LYS A 17 22.91 11.99 -0.32
N THR A 18 22.39 13.21 -0.25
CA THR A 18 23.03 14.39 -0.83
C THR A 18 23.87 15.10 0.22
N ILE A 19 25.06 15.57 -0.16
CA ILE A 19 25.94 16.36 0.68
C ILE A 19 26.08 17.74 0.05
N THR A 20 25.84 18.78 0.86
CA THR A 20 25.94 20.18 0.47
C THR A 20 27.10 20.85 1.19
N ASN A 21 27.73 21.85 0.57
CA ASN A 21 28.67 22.73 1.26
C ASN A 21 27.93 23.74 2.17
N GLY A 22 28.69 24.56 2.91
CA GLY A 22 28.14 25.62 3.78
C GLY A 22 27.39 26.75 3.05
N PHE A 23 27.34 26.73 1.72
CA PHE A 23 26.60 27.68 0.89
C PHE A 23 25.42 27.05 0.14
N GLY A 24 25.04 25.81 0.50
CA GLY A 24 23.90 25.10 -0.09
C GLY A 24 24.15 24.50 -1.47
N SER A 25 25.39 24.53 -1.98
CA SER A 25 25.75 23.89 -3.25
C SER A 25 26.00 22.40 -3.04
N LEU A 26 25.47 21.57 -3.95
CA LEU A 26 25.63 20.11 -3.93
C LEU A 26 27.09 19.74 -4.27
N THR A 27 27.79 19.10 -3.33
CA THR A 27 29.20 18.71 -3.51
C THR A 27 29.38 17.22 -3.73
N LYS A 28 28.46 16.38 -3.22
CA LYS A 28 28.55 14.94 -3.37
C LYS A 28 27.17 14.28 -3.27
N ILE A 29 27.05 13.14 -3.95
CA ILE A 29 25.93 12.20 -3.81
C ILE A 29 26.54 10.88 -3.34
N GLU A 30 26.04 10.37 -2.23
CA GLU A 30 26.38 9.03 -1.73
C GLU A 30 25.21 8.10 -2.00
N TYR A 31 25.53 6.92 -2.54
CA TYR A 31 24.56 5.90 -2.86
C TYR A 31 25.05 4.54 -2.38
N THR A 32 24.20 3.83 -1.63
CA THR A 32 24.48 2.50 -1.09
C THR A 32 23.49 1.52 -1.69
N GLY A 33 23.74 1.00 -2.89
CA GLY A 33 22.87 0.00 -3.51
C GLY A 33 23.64 -1.11 -4.22
N ALA A 34 22.92 -1.99 -4.93
CA ALA A 34 23.51 -3.16 -5.60
C ALA A 34 24.64 -2.82 -6.58
N ALA A 35 24.65 -1.58 -7.10
CA ALA A 35 25.76 -1.05 -7.86
C ALA A 35 26.81 -0.46 -6.91
N THR A 36 28.03 -1.00 -6.96
CA THR A 36 29.18 -0.61 -6.12
C THR A 36 29.78 0.76 -6.47
N LYS A 37 29.20 1.47 -7.45
CA LYS A 37 29.64 2.80 -7.91
C LYS A 37 28.43 3.67 -8.24
N VAL A 38 28.55 4.96 -7.92
CA VAL A 38 27.63 5.99 -8.42
C VAL A 38 27.62 5.92 -9.96
N PRO A 39 26.45 5.97 -10.62
CA PRO A 39 26.38 5.96 -12.08
C PRO A 39 27.32 7.00 -12.69
N PHE A 40 28.19 6.57 -13.61
CA PHE A 40 29.31 7.37 -14.11
C PHE A 40 28.90 8.78 -14.58
N HIS A 41 27.75 8.91 -15.22
CA HIS A 41 27.22 10.18 -15.72
C HIS A 41 26.88 11.19 -14.60
N ILE A 42 26.58 10.73 -13.38
CA ILE A 42 26.38 11.61 -12.22
C ILE A 42 27.72 12.15 -11.73
N SER A 43 28.77 11.31 -11.75
CA SER A 43 30.08 11.67 -11.21
C SER A 43 30.90 12.64 -12.07
N VAL A 44 30.52 12.83 -13.34
CA VAL A 44 31.25 13.66 -14.30
C VAL A 44 30.43 14.85 -14.84
N SER A 45 29.25 15.10 -14.27
CA SER A 45 28.35 16.19 -14.71
C SER A 45 28.24 17.27 -13.65
N ASN A 46 28.19 18.54 -14.08
CA ASN A 46 27.74 19.65 -13.24
C ASN A 46 26.21 19.60 -13.15
N ILE A 47 25.68 19.09 -12.04
CA ILE A 47 24.26 18.91 -11.81
C ILE A 47 23.71 20.12 -11.05
N ASP A 48 22.86 20.91 -11.68
CA ASP A 48 22.22 22.06 -11.05
C ASP A 48 21.12 21.64 -10.05
N ALA A 49 20.38 20.57 -10.36
CA ALA A 49 19.28 20.08 -9.54
C ALA A 49 19.01 18.58 -9.75
N ILE A 50 18.54 17.92 -8.69
CA ILE A 50 18.07 16.53 -8.72
C ILE A 50 16.62 16.50 -8.26
N PHE A 51 15.74 15.97 -9.10
CA PHE A 51 14.36 15.73 -8.74
C PHE A 51 14.21 14.29 -8.28
N VAL A 52 14.03 14.11 -6.97
CA VAL A 52 13.65 12.82 -6.41
C VAL A 52 12.13 12.78 -6.35
N LYS A 53 11.53 11.89 -7.14
CA LYS A 53 10.12 11.56 -6.98
C LYS A 53 10.04 10.40 -6.02
N GLU A 54 9.32 10.58 -4.92
CA GLU A 54 8.86 9.44 -4.14
C GLU A 54 8.06 8.54 -5.09
N ILE A 55 8.65 7.41 -5.45
CA ILE A 55 7.86 6.29 -5.92
C ILE A 55 7.27 5.79 -4.62
N GLY A 56 6.18 6.45 -4.17
CA GLY A 56 5.46 6.08 -2.97
C GLY A 56 5.35 4.57 -2.99
N GLU A 57 5.56 3.94 -1.83
CA GLU A 57 5.32 2.51 -1.64
C GLU A 57 4.20 2.17 -2.59
N LYS A 58 4.51 1.38 -3.64
CA LYS A 58 3.48 0.84 -4.51
C LYS A 58 2.54 0.30 -3.48
N ARG A 59 1.41 0.99 -3.20
CA ARG A 59 0.62 0.72 -1.99
C ARG A 59 0.59 -0.76 -2.01
N ILE A 60 1.20 -1.39 -1.02
CA ILE A 60 0.86 -2.77 -0.81
C ILE A 60 -0.59 -2.52 -0.41
N THR A 61 -1.52 -2.48 -1.38
CA THR A 61 -2.70 -3.28 -1.29
C THR A 61 -2.10 -4.60 -0.89
N ILE A 62 -1.91 -4.73 0.43
CA ILE A 62 -2.00 -5.97 1.13
C ILE A 62 -3.27 -6.46 0.45
N LYS A 63 -3.13 -7.40 -0.49
CA LYS A 63 -4.30 -8.11 -0.97
C LYS A 63 -4.99 -8.44 0.33
N GLU A 64 -6.21 -7.91 0.54
CA GLU A 64 -6.89 -8.16 1.79
C GLU A 64 -6.72 -9.66 2.03
N PRO A 65 -6.14 -10.04 3.18
CA PRO A 65 -5.87 -11.44 3.42
C PRO A 65 -7.18 -12.16 3.22
N ASP A 66 -7.16 -13.19 2.37
CA ASP A 66 -8.32 -14.03 2.12
C ASP A 66 -8.90 -14.42 3.48
N HIS A 67 -10.09 -13.92 3.79
CA HIS A 67 -10.61 -14.04 5.13
C HIS A 67 -11.17 -15.45 5.30
N PRO A 68 -10.73 -16.22 6.32
CA PRO A 68 -11.02 -17.66 6.41
C PRO A 68 -12.50 -17.97 6.69
N ILE A 69 -13.33 -16.95 6.92
CA ILE A 69 -14.72 -17.09 7.31
C ILE A 69 -15.55 -16.32 6.30
N GLU A 70 -16.48 -17.02 5.67
CA GLU A 70 -17.53 -16.46 4.83
C GLU A 70 -18.85 -16.46 5.61
N ASP A 71 -19.73 -15.52 5.31
CA ASP A 71 -21.10 -15.54 5.78
C ASP A 71 -21.93 -16.62 5.04
N TYR A 72 -23.15 -16.85 5.53
CA TYR A 72 -24.09 -17.83 4.97
C TYR A 72 -24.36 -17.64 3.46
N TYR A 73 -24.13 -16.43 2.93
CA TYR A 73 -24.34 -16.08 1.53
C TYR A 73 -23.03 -16.03 0.72
N GLY A 74 -21.90 -16.44 1.29
CA GLY A 74 -20.59 -16.51 0.63
C GLY A 74 -19.83 -15.19 0.59
N CYS A 75 -20.20 -14.21 1.41
CA CYS A 75 -19.44 -12.97 1.56
C CYS A 75 -18.37 -13.11 2.65
N GLU A 76 -17.12 -12.79 2.33
CA GLU A 76 -16.02 -12.79 3.30
C GLU A 76 -16.26 -11.85 4.49
N ILE A 77 -15.99 -12.33 5.71
CA ILE A 77 -16.01 -11.55 6.95
C ILE A 77 -14.67 -10.84 7.14
N LYS A 78 -14.66 -9.51 7.13
CA LYS A 78 -13.46 -8.70 7.33
C LYS A 78 -13.20 -8.40 8.81
N GLN A 79 -11.99 -7.91 9.10
CA GLN A 79 -11.52 -7.65 10.48
C GLN A 79 -12.45 -6.74 11.30
N ASP A 80 -13.14 -5.80 10.66
CA ASP A 80 -14.01 -4.82 11.32
C ASP A 80 -15.51 -5.05 11.04
N ASP A 81 -15.86 -6.16 10.40
CA ASP A 81 -17.25 -6.49 10.11
C ASP A 81 -17.98 -6.95 11.37
N LYS A 82 -19.22 -6.49 11.53
CA LYS A 82 -20.14 -7.02 12.52
C LYS A 82 -20.88 -8.22 11.94
N TYR A 83 -20.86 -9.33 12.66
CA TYR A 83 -21.55 -10.55 12.29
C TYR A 83 -22.18 -11.23 13.50
N PHE A 84 -23.09 -12.16 13.23
CA PHE A 84 -23.89 -12.90 14.20
C PHE A 84 -23.74 -14.40 13.93
N MET A 85 -23.72 -15.21 14.99
CA MET A 85 -23.62 -16.66 14.91
C MET A 85 -24.97 -17.31 15.23
N PHE A 86 -25.48 -18.14 14.33
CA PHE A 86 -26.70 -18.93 14.52
C PHE A 86 -26.36 -20.41 14.37
N GLY A 87 -25.99 -21.08 15.46
CA GLY A 87 -25.45 -22.43 15.39
C GLY A 87 -24.13 -22.44 14.63
N GLN A 88 -24.09 -23.08 13.45
CA GLN A 88 -22.92 -23.11 12.57
C GLN A 88 -22.91 -22.01 11.51
N ASP A 89 -24.03 -21.29 11.35
CA ASP A 89 -24.18 -20.27 10.32
C ASP A 89 -23.66 -18.92 10.81
N VAL A 90 -22.76 -18.31 10.02
CA VAL A 90 -22.21 -16.97 10.22
C VAL A 90 -23.01 -15.99 9.37
N VAL A 91 -23.47 -14.86 9.92
CA VAL A 91 -24.31 -13.90 9.18
C VAL A 91 -23.84 -12.48 9.40
N LEU A 92 -23.46 -11.77 8.32
CA LEU A 92 -23.12 -10.35 8.37
C LEU A 92 -24.32 -9.49 8.78
N GLU A 93 -24.07 -8.36 9.46
CA GLU A 93 -25.11 -7.40 9.88
C GLU A 93 -26.02 -6.97 8.72
N GLY A 94 -25.45 -6.75 7.53
CA GLY A 94 -26.22 -6.39 6.32
C GLY A 94 -27.17 -7.49 5.82
N ASN A 95 -26.88 -8.76 6.14
CA ASN A 95 -27.67 -9.92 5.72
C ASN A 95 -28.58 -10.47 6.83
N LEU A 96 -28.47 -9.93 8.05
CA LEU A 96 -29.17 -10.42 9.24
C LEU A 96 -30.69 -10.50 9.05
N THR A 97 -31.32 -9.42 8.57
CA THR A 97 -32.77 -9.39 8.38
C THR A 97 -33.25 -10.47 7.41
N ASN A 98 -32.55 -10.64 6.29
CA ASN A 98 -32.90 -11.66 5.29
C ASN A 98 -32.76 -13.07 5.87
N TYR A 99 -31.68 -13.32 6.61
CA TYR A 99 -31.46 -14.60 7.28
C TYR A 99 -32.54 -14.90 8.32
N LEU A 100 -32.90 -13.93 9.17
CA LEU A 100 -33.91 -14.10 10.21
C LEU A 100 -35.29 -14.43 9.63
N ILE A 101 -35.68 -13.78 8.52
CA ILE A 101 -36.94 -14.08 7.84
C ILE A 101 -36.89 -15.47 7.20
N ALA A 102 -35.83 -15.78 6.44
CA ALA A 102 -35.77 -16.99 5.62
C ALA A 102 -35.50 -18.27 6.42
N GLN A 103 -34.58 -18.21 7.40
CA GLN A 103 -34.11 -19.40 8.12
C GLN A 103 -34.70 -19.53 9.53
N GLN A 104 -35.02 -18.40 10.17
CA GLN A 104 -35.58 -18.40 11.53
C GLN A 104 -37.10 -18.12 11.55
N ASN A 105 -37.71 -17.82 10.40
CA ASN A 105 -39.13 -17.46 10.27
C ASN A 105 -39.56 -16.32 11.22
N VAL A 106 -38.68 -15.35 11.44
CA VAL A 106 -38.92 -14.20 12.33
C VAL A 106 -39.47 -13.03 11.52
N GLU A 107 -40.61 -12.49 11.93
CA GLU A 107 -41.10 -11.20 11.42
C GLU A 107 -40.19 -10.06 11.91
N CYS A 108 -39.56 -9.37 10.96
CA CYS A 108 -38.67 -8.26 11.24
C CYS A 108 -39.36 -6.93 10.96
N PHE A 109 -39.38 -6.04 11.94
CA PHE A 109 -39.96 -4.70 11.83
C PHE A 109 -38.86 -3.65 11.97
N ARG A 110 -38.87 -2.62 11.11
CA ARG A 110 -38.00 -1.46 11.23
C ARG A 110 -38.86 -0.24 11.56
N ALA A 111 -38.58 0.41 12.69
CA ALA A 111 -39.17 1.71 12.97
C ALA A 111 -38.70 2.73 11.91
N VAL A 112 -39.62 3.56 11.43
CA VAL A 112 -39.37 4.62 10.44
C VAL A 112 -39.32 5.96 11.15
#